data_AF-A0A0L9TA89-F1
#
_entry.id   AF-A0A0L9TA89-F1
#
_cell.length_a   1.000
_cell.length_b   1.000
_cell.length_c   1.000
_cell.angle_alpha   90.00
_cell.angle_beta   90.00
_cell.angle_gamma   90.00
#
_symmetry.space_group_name_H-M   'P 1'
#
loop_
_entity.id
_entity.type
_entity.pdbx_description
1 polymer ?
#
loop_
_entity_poly.entity_id
_entity_poly.type
_entity_poly.pdbx_seq_one_letter_code
_entity_poly.pdbx_strand_id
1 'polypeptide(L)'
;MANHLSWLACVVRGFVWTSLAVSLLVQGHKWIKVLNSVWWACSFALVSALQMEILFREHAIEIFDVLLWLLHTLLLFCAFQNLGCFVIQNVPKGLSEPLLAREVDSEETGLGRASFLSKLTFSWVNSLLSLGYSRPLSLEDIPSLLSEDKAHLSHQNFMHAWQSLARERSKNNTKNLVFWSIVRTHLKENILISVYALLRTIAVSVSPLILYVFVNFSNRRDSGETDLREGLTIVGFLILSKVVDT
;
A
#
# COMPACT_ATOMS: atom_id res chain seq x y z
N MET A 1 2.18 -26.52 27.64
CA MET A 1 1.23 -25.93 26.66
C MET A 1 1.80 -24.71 25.93
N ALA A 2 2.49 -23.79 26.62
CA ALA A 2 3.08 -22.58 26.00
C ALA A 2 4.07 -22.84 24.85
N ASN A 3 4.90 -23.90 24.93
CA ASN A 3 5.91 -24.20 23.90
C ASN A 3 5.32 -24.70 22.57
N HIS A 4 4.13 -25.29 22.60
CA HIS A 4 3.47 -25.78 21.37
C HIS A 4 2.81 -24.62 20.61
N LEU A 5 2.33 -23.61 21.34
CA LEU A 5 1.69 -22.42 20.80
C LEU A 5 2.71 -21.47 20.15
N SER A 6 3.90 -21.32 20.75
CA SER A 6 5.00 -20.53 20.19
C SER A 6 5.65 -21.17 18.96
N TRP A 7 5.77 -22.51 18.94
CA TRP A 7 6.22 -23.24 17.75
C TRP A 7 5.22 -23.10 16.59
N LEU A 8 3.92 -23.26 16.86
CA LEU A 8 2.86 -23.03 15.89
C LEU A 8 2.88 -21.59 15.35
N ALA A 9 3.08 -20.59 16.22
CA ALA A 9 3.19 -19.19 15.80
C ALA A 9 4.37 -18.96 14.85
N CYS A 10 5.54 -19.58 15.09
CA CYS A 10 6.68 -19.49 14.17
C CYS A 10 6.41 -20.13 12.80
N VAL A 11 5.74 -21.29 12.78
CA VAL A 11 5.39 -21.99 11.54
C VAL A 11 4.39 -21.18 10.73
N VAL A 12 3.35 -20.65 11.37
CA VAL A 12 2.35 -19.77 10.74
C VAL A 12 3.03 -18.52 10.18
N ARG A 13 3.93 -17.89 10.94
CA ARG A 13 4.67 -16.71 10.50
C ARG A 13 5.55 -17.00 9.29
N GLY A 14 6.28 -18.12 9.30
CA GLY A 14 7.08 -18.57 8.15
C GLY A 14 6.23 -18.79 6.90
N PHE A 15 5.05 -19.41 7.06
CA PHE A 15 4.12 -19.65 5.96
C PHE A 15 3.53 -18.36 5.36
N VAL A 16 3.26 -17.35 6.19
CA VAL A 16 2.79 -16.03 5.72
C VAL A 16 3.88 -15.34 4.89
N TRP A 17 5.15 -15.39 5.31
CA TRP A 17 6.26 -14.77 4.59
C TRP A 17 6.61 -15.48 3.28
N THR A 18 6.51 -16.81 3.23
CA THR A 18 6.69 -17.57 1.98
C THR A 18 5.53 -17.33 1.02
N SER A 19 4.29 -17.29 1.52
CA SER A 19 3.11 -16.92 0.73
C SER A 19 3.22 -15.50 0.17
N LEU A 20 3.73 -14.53 0.96
CA LEU A 20 4.03 -13.17 0.50
C LEU A 20 5.03 -13.15 -0.67
N ALA A 21 6.15 -13.86 -0.53
CA ALA A 21 7.15 -13.94 -1.58
C ALA A 21 6.57 -14.54 -2.87
N VAL A 22 5.81 -15.63 -2.75
CA VAL A 22 5.15 -16.30 -3.88
C VAL A 22 4.11 -15.39 -4.53
N SER A 23 3.30 -14.68 -3.75
CA SER A 23 2.27 -13.77 -4.26
C SER A 23 2.82 -12.52 -4.95
N LEU A 24 4.04 -12.09 -4.62
CA LEU A 24 4.75 -11.03 -5.33
C LEU A 24 5.38 -11.53 -6.64
N LEU A 25 5.81 -12.80 -6.67
CA LEU A 25 6.43 -13.43 -7.84
C LEU A 25 5.41 -13.90 -8.88
N VAL A 26 4.23 -14.37 -8.44
CA VAL A 26 3.22 -14.99 -9.30
C VAL A 26 2.07 -14.01 -9.59
N GLN A 27 2.35 -12.84 -10.15
CA GLN A 27 1.31 -11.83 -10.48
C GLN A 27 0.73 -11.93 -11.90
N GLY A 28 0.91 -13.07 -12.58
CA GLY A 28 0.53 -13.21 -13.99
C GLY A 28 -0.96 -13.42 -14.25
N HIS A 29 -1.65 -14.24 -13.46
CA HIS A 29 -2.99 -14.74 -13.81
C HIS A 29 -4.12 -14.11 -12.98
N LYS A 30 -5.26 -13.78 -13.60
CA LYS A 30 -6.41 -13.08 -12.98
C LYS A 30 -6.93 -13.76 -11.71
N TRP A 31 -7.04 -15.09 -11.75
CA TRP A 31 -7.46 -15.92 -10.61
C TRP A 31 -6.47 -15.89 -9.45
N ILE A 32 -5.18 -15.74 -9.73
CA ILE A 32 -4.13 -15.71 -8.71
C ILE A 32 -4.20 -14.40 -7.92
N LYS A 33 -4.58 -13.28 -8.55
CA LYS A 33 -4.81 -12.01 -7.85
C LYS A 33 -6.01 -12.06 -6.90
N VAL A 34 -7.13 -12.67 -7.34
CA VAL A 34 -8.32 -12.86 -6.49
C VAL A 34 -8.01 -13.80 -5.33
N LEU A 35 -7.38 -14.96 -5.62
CA LEU A 35 -6.99 -15.93 -4.62
C LEU A 35 -6.02 -15.32 -3.60
N ASN A 36 -5.07 -14.51 -4.05
CA ASN A 36 -4.15 -13.78 -3.18
C ASN A 36 -4.90 -12.77 -2.29
N SER A 37 -5.84 -12.00 -2.84
CA SER A 37 -6.65 -11.06 -2.03
C SER A 37 -7.49 -11.78 -0.98
N VAL A 38 -8.11 -12.92 -1.32
CA VAL A 38 -8.88 -13.75 -0.39
C VAL A 38 -7.96 -14.35 0.67
N TRP A 39 -6.78 -14.82 0.27
CA TRP A 39 -5.76 -15.35 1.18
C TRP A 39 -5.32 -14.31 2.22
N TRP A 40 -5.04 -13.08 1.80
CA TRP A 40 -4.68 -11.99 2.72
C TRP A 40 -5.83 -11.60 3.64
N ALA A 41 -7.08 -11.61 3.16
CA ALA A 41 -8.26 -11.34 3.98
C ALA A 41 -8.47 -12.41 5.05
N CYS A 42 -8.35 -13.68 4.68
CA CYS A 42 -8.41 -14.80 5.62
C CYS A 42 -7.26 -14.75 6.64
N SER A 43 -6.04 -14.46 6.19
CA SER A 43 -4.86 -14.34 7.06
C SER A 43 -5.03 -13.19 8.07
N PHE A 44 -5.53 -12.04 7.63
CA PHE A 44 -5.82 -10.91 8.51
C PHE A 44 -6.91 -11.24 9.55
N ALA A 45 -7.98 -11.92 9.13
CA ALA A 45 -9.05 -12.34 10.03
C ALA A 45 -8.56 -13.34 11.09
N LEU A 46 -7.72 -14.31 10.69
CA LEU A 46 -7.10 -15.29 11.60
C LEU A 46 -6.17 -14.60 12.61
N VAL A 47 -5.28 -13.72 12.14
CA VAL A 47 -4.37 -12.97 13.02
C VAL A 47 -5.15 -12.08 13.98
N SER A 48 -6.20 -11.39 13.51
CA SER A 48 -7.04 -10.55 14.36
C SER A 48 -7.80 -11.38 15.42
N ALA A 49 -8.31 -12.56 15.06
CA ALA A 49 -8.97 -13.45 16.00
C ALA A 49 -8.03 -13.96 17.09
N LEU A 50 -6.80 -14.35 16.72
CA LEU A 50 -5.77 -14.76 17.68
C LEU A 50 -5.36 -13.60 18.59
N GLN A 51 -5.23 -12.39 18.06
CA GLN A 51 -4.90 -11.20 18.87
C GLN A 51 -6.01 -10.85 19.85
N MET A 52 -7.28 -10.98 19.45
CA MET A 52 -8.43 -10.78 20.33
C MET A 52 -8.48 -11.84 21.45
N GLU A 53 -8.12 -13.08 21.15
CA GLU A 53 -8.04 -14.16 22.14
C GLU A 53 -6.90 -13.94 23.14
N ILE A 54 -5.73 -13.48 22.68
CA ILE A 54 -4.59 -13.12 23.53
C ILE A 54 -4.90 -11.88 24.39
N LEU A 55 -5.52 -10.85 23.81
CA LEU A 55 -5.97 -9.64 24.52
C LEU A 55 -6.92 -9.98 25.67
N PHE A 56 -7.86 -10.89 25.43
CA PHE A 56 -8.82 -11.34 26.44
C PHE A 56 -8.15 -12.11 27.58
N ARG A 57 -7.01 -12.74 27.32
CA ARG A 57 -6.31 -13.63 28.25
C ARG A 57 -5.21 -12.93 29.06
N GLU A 58 -4.52 -11.94 28.51
CA GLU A 58 -3.33 -11.34 29.14
C GLU A 58 -3.46 -9.86 29.52
N HIS A 59 -4.50 -9.13 29.10
CA HIS A 59 -4.77 -7.73 29.50
C HIS A 59 -3.58 -6.75 29.36
N ALA A 60 -2.53 -7.11 28.62
CA ALA A 60 -1.36 -6.29 28.34
C ALA A 60 -1.13 -6.29 26.83
N ILE A 61 -1.14 -5.11 26.22
CA ILE A 61 -0.89 -4.96 24.79
C ILE A 61 0.58 -4.60 24.62
N GLU A 62 1.37 -5.51 24.08
CA GLU A 62 2.74 -5.19 23.68
C GLU A 62 2.74 -4.34 22.41
N ILE A 63 3.62 -3.34 22.35
CA ILE A 63 3.74 -2.42 21.21
C ILE A 63 4.05 -3.18 19.90
N PHE A 64 4.76 -4.30 20.00
CA PHE A 64 5.09 -5.16 18.86
C PHE A 64 3.87 -5.83 18.24
N ASP A 65 2.87 -6.20 19.05
CA ASP A 65 1.63 -6.79 18.58
C ASP A 65 0.78 -5.79 17.80
N VAL A 66 0.74 -4.54 18.26
CA VAL A 66 0.07 -3.44 17.57
C VAL A 66 0.78 -3.12 16.25
N LEU A 67 2.11 -3.07 16.25
CA LEU A 67 2.90 -2.83 15.05
C LEU A 67 2.72 -3.96 14.02
N LEU A 68 2.67 -5.21 14.48
CA LEU A 68 2.43 -6.37 13.64
C LEU A 68 1.02 -6.34 13.06
N TRP A 69 0.02 -5.93 13.85
CA TRP A 69 -1.36 -5.77 13.39
C TRP A 69 -1.49 -4.65 12.33
N LEU A 70 -0.81 -3.52 12.52
CA LEU A 70 -0.73 -2.43 11.53
C LEU A 70 -0.04 -2.89 10.23
N LEU A 71 0.97 -3.74 10.30
CA LEU A 71 1.62 -4.29 9.12
C LEU A 71 0.67 -5.19 8.31
N HIS A 72 -0.13 -6.04 8.97
CA HIS A 72 -1.07 -6.94 8.30
C HIS A 72 -2.27 -6.20 7.69
N THR A 73 -2.78 -5.17 8.36
CA THR A 73 -3.83 -4.28 7.78
C THR A 73 -3.34 -3.57 6.53
N LEU A 74 -2.10 -3.06 6.53
CA LEU A 74 -1.48 -2.42 5.38
C LEU A 74 -1.32 -3.41 4.20
N LEU A 75 -0.91 -4.64 4.48
CA LEU A 75 -0.72 -5.68 3.48
C LEU A 75 -2.04 -6.12 2.84
N LEU A 76 -3.08 -6.30 3.64
CA LEU A 76 -4.44 -6.55 3.18
C LEU A 76 -4.92 -5.43 2.25
N PHE A 77 -4.66 -4.19 2.64
CA PHE A 77 -5.05 -3.03 1.87
C PHE A 77 -4.28 -2.89 0.55
N CYS A 78 -2.99 -3.23 0.52
CA CYS A 78 -2.22 -3.35 -0.71
C CYS A 78 -2.76 -4.45 -1.63
N ALA A 79 -3.24 -5.58 -1.09
CA ALA A 79 -3.90 -6.62 -1.87
C ALA A 79 -5.23 -6.14 -2.47
N PHE A 80 -6.03 -5.40 -1.70
CA PHE A 80 -7.27 -4.79 -2.17
C PHE A 80 -7.05 -3.70 -3.22
N GLN A 81 -6.01 -2.86 -3.11
CA GLN A 81 -5.68 -1.89 -4.16
C GLN A 81 -5.27 -2.58 -5.47
N ASN A 82 -4.47 -3.64 -5.39
CA ASN A 82 -4.12 -4.46 -6.55
C ASN A 82 -5.35 -5.10 -7.21
N LEU A 83 -6.40 -5.40 -6.43
CA LEU A 83 -7.70 -5.86 -6.94
C LEU A 83 -8.54 -4.69 -7.50
N GLY A 84 -8.49 -3.51 -6.86
CA GLY A 84 -9.27 -2.32 -7.21
C GLY A 84 -8.85 -1.66 -8.52
N CYS A 85 -7.54 -1.54 -8.79
CA CYS A 85 -7.03 -1.06 -10.08
C CYS A 85 -7.52 -1.94 -11.24
N PHE A 86 -7.72 -3.25 -11.01
CA PHE A 86 -8.30 -4.16 -12.00
C PHE A 86 -9.81 -3.91 -12.20
N VAL A 87 -10.57 -3.65 -11.14
CA VAL A 87 -12.02 -3.37 -11.26
C VAL A 87 -12.29 -2.08 -12.07
N ILE A 88 -11.44 -1.07 -11.92
CA ILE A 88 -11.53 0.17 -12.72
C ILE A 88 -11.21 -0.11 -14.20
N GLN A 89 -10.29 -1.03 -14.48
CA GLN A 89 -9.93 -1.44 -15.84
C GLN A 89 -11.05 -2.24 -16.56
N ASN A 90 -12.04 -2.77 -15.84
CA ASN A 90 -13.17 -3.54 -16.40
C ASN A 90 -14.43 -2.70 -16.66
N VAL A 91 -14.39 -1.38 -16.47
CA VAL A 91 -15.50 -0.52 -16.93
C VAL A 91 -15.51 -0.56 -18.45
N PRO A 92 -16.63 -0.95 -19.11
CA PRO A 92 -16.69 -1.03 -20.55
C PRO A 92 -16.43 0.37 -21.12
N LYS A 93 -15.45 0.48 -22.02
CA LYS A 93 -15.20 1.67 -22.84
C LYS A 93 -16.47 1.96 -23.65
N GLY A 94 -17.35 2.78 -23.09
CA GLY A 94 -18.51 3.31 -23.79
C GLY A 94 -18.02 4.23 -24.89
N LEU A 95 -18.48 3.94 -26.12
CA LEU A 95 -18.21 4.70 -27.34
C LEU A 95 -18.29 6.22 -27.09
N SER A 96 -17.19 6.93 -27.33
CA SER A 96 -17.20 8.31 -27.82
C SER A 96 -15.81 8.63 -28.38
N GLU A 97 -15.70 8.56 -29.71
CA GLU A 97 -14.54 9.06 -30.47
C GLU A 97 -14.35 10.56 -30.23
N PRO A 98 -13.12 11.03 -29.91
CA PRO A 98 -12.72 12.38 -30.20
C PRO A 98 -12.20 12.46 -31.64
N LEU A 99 -12.95 13.17 -32.48
CA LEU A 99 -12.51 13.62 -33.80
C LEU A 99 -11.23 14.46 -33.64
N LEU A 100 -10.13 14.03 -34.29
CA LEU A 100 -8.79 14.64 -34.38
C LEU A 100 -7.70 14.00 -33.49
N ALA A 101 -7.35 12.75 -33.78
CA ALA A 101 -5.95 12.38 -34.01
C ALA A 101 -5.89 10.95 -34.56
N ARG A 102 -5.07 10.78 -35.59
CA ARG A 102 -4.69 9.49 -36.17
C ARG A 102 -4.28 8.53 -35.05
N GLU A 103 -5.03 7.44 -34.89
CA GLU A 103 -4.65 6.31 -34.02
C GLU A 103 -3.37 5.70 -34.59
N VAL A 104 -2.23 6.16 -34.08
CA VAL A 104 -1.08 5.28 -33.92
C VAL A 104 -1.43 4.47 -32.69
N ASP A 105 -1.59 3.15 -32.85
CA ASP A 105 -1.70 2.19 -31.76
C ASP A 105 -0.67 2.57 -30.69
N SER A 106 -1.14 3.28 -29.66
CA SER A 106 -0.29 3.83 -28.63
C SER A 106 0.15 2.64 -27.80
N GLU A 107 1.35 2.13 -28.11
CA GLU A 107 2.14 1.24 -27.27
C GLU A 107 1.79 1.51 -25.80
N GLU A 108 1.09 0.55 -25.19
CA GLU A 108 0.60 0.70 -23.82
C GLU A 108 1.74 1.15 -22.92
N THR A 109 1.57 2.34 -22.33
CA THR A 109 2.49 3.00 -21.41
C THR A 109 3.31 2.00 -20.60
N GLY A 110 4.65 2.15 -20.55
CA GLY A 110 5.51 1.30 -19.71
C GLY A 110 5.04 1.19 -18.26
N LEU A 111 4.39 2.23 -17.73
CA LEU A 111 3.73 2.25 -16.43
C LEU A 111 2.42 1.42 -16.37
N GLY A 112 1.62 1.41 -17.43
CA GLY A 112 0.42 0.57 -17.54
C GLY A 112 0.74 -0.92 -17.52
N ARG A 113 1.89 -1.30 -18.10
CA ARG A 113 2.39 -2.68 -18.15
C ARG A 113 3.36 -3.05 -17.01
N ALA A 114 3.75 -2.09 -16.17
CA ALA A 114 4.68 -2.32 -15.07
C ALA A 114 4.08 -3.23 -13.98
N SER A 115 4.89 -4.17 -13.47
CA SER A 115 4.53 -5.00 -12.32
C SER A 115 4.36 -4.16 -11.05
N PHE A 116 3.64 -4.68 -10.05
CA PHE A 116 3.43 -3.96 -8.79
C PHE A 116 4.76 -3.54 -8.11
N LEU A 117 5.73 -4.46 -8.06
CA LEU A 117 7.06 -4.18 -7.53
C LEU A 117 7.78 -3.11 -8.34
N SER A 118 7.59 -3.09 -9.66
CA SER A 118 8.20 -2.08 -10.52
C SER A 118 7.62 -0.69 -10.25
N LYS A 119 6.31 -0.60 -10.02
CA LYS A 119 5.64 0.64 -9.59
C LYS A 119 6.13 1.12 -8.23
N LEU A 120 6.21 0.20 -7.26
CA LEU A 120 6.61 0.51 -5.88
C LEU A 120 8.07 0.97 -5.75
N THR A 121 8.97 0.38 -6.56
CA THR A 121 10.39 0.74 -6.59
C THR A 121 10.72 1.83 -7.62
N PHE A 122 9.72 2.37 -8.33
CA PHE A 122 9.89 3.30 -9.44
C PHE A 122 10.84 2.81 -10.56
N SER A 123 11.12 1.51 -10.63
CA SER A 123 12.09 0.96 -11.59
C SER A 123 11.64 1.08 -13.05
N TRP A 124 10.34 1.25 -13.31
CA TRP A 124 9.80 1.49 -14.65
C TRP A 124 10.30 2.80 -15.28
N VAL A 125 10.73 3.78 -14.46
CA VAL A 125 11.27 5.08 -14.94
C VAL A 125 12.73 4.95 -15.38
N ASN A 126 13.43 3.89 -14.96
CA ASN A 126 14.87 3.75 -15.20
C ASN A 126 15.25 3.74 -16.68
N SER A 127 14.40 3.20 -17.57
CA SER A 127 14.66 3.24 -19.02
C SER A 127 14.68 4.67 -19.55
N LEU A 128 13.75 5.51 -19.09
CA LEU A 128 13.64 6.91 -19.47
C LEU A 128 14.81 7.73 -18.92
N LEU A 129 15.21 7.47 -17.67
CA LEU A 129 16.38 8.13 -17.05
C LEU A 129 17.68 7.77 -17.76
N SER A 130 17.86 6.49 -18.13
CA SER A 130 19.04 6.03 -18.88
C SER A 130 19.12 6.65 -20.27
N LEU A 131 17.97 6.78 -20.95
CA LEU A 131 17.88 7.46 -22.25
C LEU A 131 18.25 8.94 -22.10
N GLY A 132 17.73 9.61 -21.07
CA GLY A 132 18.04 11.01 -20.76
C GLY A 132 19.49 11.28 -20.37
N TYR A 133 20.15 10.30 -19.75
CA TYR A 133 21.58 10.35 -19.47
C TYR A 133 22.40 10.28 -20.78
N SER A 134 21.92 9.51 -21.75
CA SER A 134 22.64 9.28 -23.02
C SER A 134 22.40 10.40 -24.04
N ARG A 135 21.19 10.95 -24.12
CA ARG A 135 20.83 12.07 -25.01
C ARG A 135 19.71 12.94 -24.41
N PRO A 136 19.61 14.23 -24.79
CA PRO A 136 18.45 15.04 -24.46
C PRO A 136 17.16 14.37 -24.96
N LEU A 137 16.14 14.28 -24.09
CA LEU A 137 14.87 13.66 -24.44
C LEU A 137 14.08 14.54 -25.42
N SER A 138 13.46 13.89 -26.39
CA SER A 138 12.47 14.51 -27.28
C SER A 138 11.04 14.22 -26.78
N LEU A 139 10.04 14.96 -27.25
CA LEU A 139 8.65 14.79 -26.80
C LEU A 139 8.09 13.39 -27.13
N GLU A 140 8.60 12.79 -28.19
CA GLU A 140 8.22 11.45 -28.65
C GLU A 140 8.76 10.35 -27.72
N ASP A 141 9.81 10.63 -26.96
CA ASP A 141 10.41 9.69 -26.00
C ASP A 141 9.61 9.63 -24.68
N ILE A 142 8.68 10.57 -24.46
CA ILE A 142 7.91 10.67 -23.22
C ILE A 142 6.70 9.72 -23.30
N PRO A 143 6.56 8.77 -22.35
CA PRO A 143 5.42 7.86 -22.34
C PRO A 143 4.11 8.62 -22.09
N SER A 144 3.03 8.20 -22.75
CA SER A 144 1.70 8.78 -22.57
C SER A 144 1.15 8.57 -21.15
N LEU A 145 0.25 9.44 -20.69
CA LEU A 145 -0.41 9.25 -19.39
C LEU A 145 -1.28 7.99 -19.35
N LEU A 146 -1.33 7.34 -18.17
CA LEU A 146 -2.32 6.31 -17.88
C LEU A 146 -3.73 6.86 -18.10
N SER A 147 -4.67 5.99 -18.48
CA SER A 147 -6.07 6.40 -18.67
C SER A 147 -6.70 7.03 -17.44
N GLU A 148 -6.29 6.61 -16.24
CA GLU A 148 -6.78 7.15 -14.97
C GLU A 148 -6.35 8.60 -14.72
N ASP A 149 -5.16 8.97 -15.19
CA ASP A 149 -4.58 10.30 -15.03
C ASP A 149 -4.96 11.28 -16.16
N LYS A 150 -5.73 10.82 -17.16
CA LYS A 150 -6.18 11.67 -18.27
C LYS A 150 -7.27 12.64 -17.81
N ALA A 151 -7.15 13.90 -18.25
CA ALA A 151 -8.12 14.96 -17.95
C ALA A 151 -9.57 14.60 -18.32
N HIS A 152 -9.77 13.85 -19.40
CA HIS A 152 -11.10 13.40 -19.83
C HIS A 152 -11.81 12.56 -18.76
N LEU A 153 -11.12 11.58 -18.19
CA LEU A 153 -11.70 10.71 -17.17
C LEU A 153 -11.95 11.47 -15.86
N SER A 154 -10.99 12.32 -15.45
CA SER A 154 -11.14 13.17 -14.27
C SER A 154 -12.35 14.11 -14.39
N HIS A 155 -12.53 14.73 -15.56
CA HIS A 155 -13.70 15.56 -15.85
C HIS A 155 -15.01 14.77 -15.79
N GLN A 156 -15.06 13.58 -16.40
CA GLN A 156 -16.26 12.72 -16.34
C GLN A 156 -16.62 12.33 -14.90
N ASN A 157 -15.64 11.91 -14.10
CA ASN A 157 -15.85 11.54 -12.69
C ASN A 157 -16.34 12.71 -11.85
N PHE A 158 -15.76 13.90 -12.05
CA PHE A 158 -16.21 15.13 -11.40
C PHE A 158 -17.66 15.48 -11.79
N MET A 159 -17.97 15.47 -13.09
CA MET A 159 -19.31 15.82 -13.57
C MET A 159 -20.37 14.86 -13.06
N HIS A 160 -20.06 13.56 -12.98
CA HIS A 160 -20.96 12.57 -12.41
C HIS A 160 -21.24 12.83 -10.92
N ALA A 161 -20.20 13.11 -10.12
CA ALA A 161 -20.34 13.46 -8.70
C ALA A 161 -21.13 14.76 -8.50
N TRP A 162 -20.85 15.77 -9.31
CA TRP A 162 -21.56 17.06 -9.29
C TRP A 162 -23.05 16.90 -9.57
N GLN A 163 -23.42 16.18 -10.63
CA GLN A 163 -24.82 15.95 -10.98
C GLN A 163 -25.56 15.14 -9.91
N SER A 164 -24.91 14.14 -9.32
CA SER A 164 -25.46 13.38 -8.18
C SER A 164 -25.76 14.29 -6.98
N LEU A 165 -24.82 15.17 -6.63
CA LEU A 165 -24.99 16.13 -5.53
C LEU A 165 -26.03 17.21 -5.82
N ALA A 166 -26.12 17.66 -7.07
CA ALA A 166 -27.14 18.60 -7.50
C ALA A 166 -28.56 18.00 -7.38
N ARG A 167 -28.72 16.69 -7.64
CA ARG A 167 -30.00 15.96 -7.49
C ARG A 167 -30.38 15.69 -6.03
N GLU A 168 -29.41 15.41 -5.16
CA GLU A 168 -29.62 15.21 -3.71
C GLU A 168 -29.97 16.51 -2.96
N ARG A 169 -29.92 17.66 -3.63
CA ARG A 169 -30.14 18.96 -2.98
C ARG A 169 -31.62 19.17 -2.62
N SER A 170 -31.91 19.14 -1.32
CA SER A 170 -33.12 19.77 -0.76
C SER A 170 -32.96 21.30 -0.74
N LYS A 171 -34.08 22.03 -0.90
CA LYS A 171 -34.17 23.51 -0.95
C LYS A 171 -33.43 24.25 0.19
N ASN A 172 -33.09 23.57 1.29
CA ASN A 172 -32.50 24.18 2.48
C ASN A 172 -30.98 23.98 2.65
N ASN A 173 -30.26 23.36 1.69
CA ASN A 173 -28.82 23.11 1.86
C ASN A 173 -27.95 24.12 1.08
N THR A 174 -27.28 25.02 1.82
CA THR A 174 -26.30 26.02 1.34
C THR A 174 -24.86 25.47 1.27
N LYS A 175 -24.70 24.17 0.99
CA LYS A 175 -23.37 23.57 0.84
C LYS A 175 -22.72 24.02 -0.47
N ASN A 176 -21.43 24.32 -0.44
CA ASN A 176 -20.64 24.57 -1.64
C ASN A 176 -20.56 23.27 -2.47
N LEU A 177 -21.36 23.21 -3.52
CA LEU A 177 -21.46 22.04 -4.41
C LEU A 177 -20.11 21.70 -5.05
N VAL A 178 -19.26 22.70 -5.34
CA VAL A 178 -17.96 22.48 -6.01
C VAL A 178 -17.04 21.74 -5.09
N PHE A 179 -16.87 22.27 -3.88
CA PHE A 179 -16.04 21.64 -2.88
C PHE A 179 -16.49 20.21 -2.58
N TRP A 180 -17.80 19.98 -2.39
CA TRP A 180 -18.30 18.65 -2.07
C TRP A 180 -18.18 17.67 -3.25
N SER A 181 -18.25 18.16 -4.49
CA SER A 181 -18.04 17.33 -5.68
C SER A 181 -16.59 16.90 -5.80
N ILE A 182 -15.63 17.82 -5.59
CA ILE A 182 -14.19 17.49 -5.55
C ILE A 182 -13.91 16.47 -4.45
N VAL A 183 -14.43 16.72 -3.24
CA VAL A 183 -14.27 15.80 -2.12
C VAL A 183 -14.83 14.43 -2.46
N ARG A 184 -16.05 14.33 -3.00
CA ARG A 184 -16.69 13.04 -3.33
C ARG A 184 -15.94 12.28 -4.41
N THR A 185 -15.41 12.97 -5.42
CA THR A 185 -14.63 12.35 -6.51
C THR A 185 -13.30 11.77 -6.00
N HIS A 186 -12.56 12.52 -5.18
CA HIS A 186 -11.22 12.14 -4.72
C HIS A 186 -11.17 11.56 -3.30
N LEU A 187 -12.32 11.31 -2.66
CA LEU A 187 -12.35 10.86 -1.26
C LEU A 187 -11.59 9.55 -1.04
N LYS A 188 -11.74 8.60 -1.98
CA LYS A 188 -11.12 7.27 -1.88
C LYS A 188 -9.59 7.36 -1.90
N GLU A 189 -9.05 8.15 -2.82
CA GLU A 189 -7.62 8.42 -2.96
C GLU A 189 -7.09 9.24 -1.77
N ASN A 190 -7.84 10.21 -1.30
CA ASN A 190 -7.44 11.03 -0.15
C ASN A 190 -7.42 10.26 1.16
N ILE A 191 -8.37 9.34 1.38
CA ILE A 191 -8.36 8.44 2.56
C ILE A 191 -7.12 7.56 2.51
N LEU A 192 -6.81 7.00 1.34
CA LEU A 192 -5.62 6.20 1.10
C LEU A 192 -4.33 6.97 1.49
N ILE A 193 -4.17 8.19 0.96
CA ILE A 193 -3.03 9.06 1.25
C ILE A 193 -2.95 9.38 2.76
N SER A 194 -4.10 9.66 3.38
CA SER A 194 -4.18 9.95 4.82
C SER A 194 -3.72 8.77 5.67
N VAL A 195 -4.14 7.55 5.35
CA VAL A 195 -3.70 6.32 6.04
C VAL A 195 -2.18 6.16 5.93
N TYR A 196 -1.59 6.36 4.74
CA TYR A 196 -0.14 6.30 4.59
C TYR A 196 0.59 7.39 5.38
N ALA A 197 0.05 8.61 5.41
CA ALA A 197 0.63 9.71 6.19
C ALA A 197 0.61 9.41 7.70
N LEU A 198 -0.47 8.82 8.21
CA LEU A 198 -0.57 8.39 9.61
C LEU A 198 0.42 7.28 9.94
N LEU A 199 0.51 6.25 9.09
CA LEU A 199 1.46 5.15 9.27
C LEU A 199 2.91 5.66 9.28
N ARG A 200 3.26 6.55 8.36
CA ARG A 200 4.57 7.20 8.33
C ARG A 200 4.84 7.98 9.60
N THR A 201 3.86 8.72 10.10
CA THR A 201 3.99 9.52 11.33
C THR A 201 4.25 8.62 12.54
N ILE A 202 3.53 7.50 12.66
CA ILE A 202 3.75 6.51 13.71
C ILE A 202 5.17 5.93 13.61
N ALA A 203 5.59 5.52 12.40
CA ALA A 203 6.92 4.93 12.20
C ALA A 203 8.05 5.89 12.61
N VAL A 204 8.00 7.14 12.15
CA VAL A 204 8.96 8.19 12.52
C VAL A 204 8.95 8.45 14.03
N SER A 205 7.80 8.34 14.68
CA SER A 205 7.67 8.53 16.14
C SER A 205 8.25 7.35 16.94
N VAL A 206 8.23 6.13 16.41
CA VAL A 206 8.78 4.92 17.05
C VAL A 206 10.31 4.84 16.90
N SER A 207 10.88 5.44 15.84
CA SER A 207 12.32 5.53 15.59
C SER A 207 13.17 5.95 16.82
N PRO A 208 12.86 7.06 17.55
CA PRO A 208 13.61 7.44 18.74
C PRO A 208 13.45 6.47 19.93
N LEU A 209 12.32 5.76 20.05
CA LEU A 209 12.11 4.77 21.11
C LEU A 209 12.99 3.53 20.89
N ILE A 210 13.09 3.07 19.64
CA ILE A 210 13.99 1.95 19.27
C ILE A 210 15.45 2.35 19.53
N LEU A 211 15.83 3.58 19.18
CA LEU A 211 17.17 4.09 19.46
C LEU A 211 17.46 4.14 20.97
N TYR A 212 16.50 4.59 21.78
CA TYR A 212 16.63 4.60 23.24
C TYR A 212 16.86 3.19 23.80
N VAL A 213 16.07 2.22 23.35
CA VAL A 213 16.22 0.81 23.75
C VAL A 213 17.59 0.27 23.36
N PHE A 214 18.08 0.61 22.16
CA PHE A 214 19.41 0.24 21.70
C PHE A 214 20.54 0.81 22.57
N VAL A 215 20.46 2.10 22.93
CA VAL A 215 21.44 2.73 23.82
C VAL A 215 21.42 2.07 25.20
N ASN A 216 20.23 1.82 25.76
CA ASN A 216 20.11 1.16 27.05
C ASN A 216 20.63 -0.28 27.04
N PHE A 217 20.38 -1.03 25.96
CA PHE A 217 20.93 -2.37 25.75
C PHE A 217 22.47 -2.34 25.67
N SER A 218 23.03 -1.34 24.98
CA SER A 218 24.48 -1.18 24.87
C SER A 218 25.14 -0.92 26.24
N ASN A 219 24.53 -0.06 27.06
CA ASN A 219 25.01 0.21 28.43
C ASN A 219 24.95 -1.02 29.35
N ARG A 220 23.97 -1.92 29.16
CA ARG A 220 23.86 -3.17 29.93
C ARG A 220 24.87 -4.22 29.52
N ARG A 221 25.29 -4.23 28.25
CA ARG A 221 26.27 -5.16 27.70
C ARG A 221 27.64 -5.02 28.37
N ASP A 222 28.02 -3.78 28.69
CA ASP A 222 29.27 -3.49 29.41
C ASP A 222 29.27 -4.07 30.85
N SER A 223 28.09 -4.41 31.40
CA SER A 223 27.91 -5.01 32.73
C SER A 223 27.90 -6.55 32.74
N GLY A 224 28.05 -7.22 31.59
CA GLY A 224 28.30 -8.67 31.50
C GLY A 224 27.07 -9.60 31.36
N GLU A 225 25.85 -9.08 31.38
CA GLU A 225 24.60 -9.87 31.29
C GLU A 225 23.83 -9.54 29.99
N THR A 226 24.16 -10.15 28.85
CA THR A 226 23.34 -9.95 27.63
C THR A 226 23.22 -11.18 26.73
N ASP A 227 22.00 -11.43 26.26
CA ASP A 227 21.68 -12.39 25.20
C ASP A 227 21.96 -11.76 23.82
N LEU A 228 22.79 -12.42 23.01
CA LEU A 228 23.15 -11.96 21.65
C LEU A 228 21.91 -11.85 20.74
N ARG A 229 20.90 -12.69 20.97
CA ARG A 229 19.67 -12.73 20.18
C ARG A 229 18.82 -11.48 20.36
N GLU A 230 18.77 -10.94 21.58
CA GLU A 230 18.06 -9.70 21.89
C GLU A 230 18.71 -8.50 21.18
N GLY A 231 20.04 -8.39 21.27
CA GLY A 231 20.80 -7.34 20.59
C GLY A 231 20.63 -7.37 19.07
N LEU A 232 20.67 -8.56 18.46
CA LEU A 232 20.47 -8.71 17.01
C LEU A 232 19.05 -8.27 16.59
N THR A 233 18.05 -8.56 17.42
CA THR A 233 16.66 -8.15 17.19
C THR A 233 16.53 -6.63 17.22
N ILE A 234 17.13 -5.96 18.21
CA ILE A 234 17.10 -4.50 18.34
C ILE A 234 17.80 -3.82 17.15
N VAL A 235 18.98 -4.30 16.74
CA VAL A 235 19.69 -3.77 15.56
C VAL A 235 18.85 -3.96 14.29
N GLY A 236 18.19 -5.12 14.14
CA GLY A 236 17.28 -5.36 13.03
C GLY A 236 16.14 -4.34 12.96
N PHE A 237 15.51 -4.03 14.09
CA PHE A 237 14.48 -2.98 14.16
C PHE A 237 15.02 -1.59 13.86
N LEU A 238 16.26 -1.28 14.27
CA LEU A 238 16.89 0.00 13.99
C LEU A 238 17.17 0.19 12.49
N ILE A 239 17.66 -0.85 11.82
CA ILE A 239 17.82 -0.86 10.36
C ILE A 239 16.47 -0.70 9.68
N LEU A 240 15.45 -1.46 10.10
CA LEU A 240 14.11 -1.37 9.52
C LEU A 240 13.52 0.03 9.70
N SER A 241 13.67 0.63 10.87
CA SER A 241 13.22 1.99 11.14
C SER A 241 13.88 3.00 10.20
N LYS A 242 15.18 2.84 9.91
CA LYS A 242 15.89 3.71 8.97
C LYS A 242 15.43 3.54 7.53
N VAL A 243 15.09 2.32 7.13
CA VAL A 243 14.52 2.05 5.80
C VAL A 243 13.13 2.68 5.67
N VAL A 244 12.31 2.66 6.72
CA VAL A 244 10.98 3.29 6.70
C VAL A 244 11.05 4.82 6.74
N ASP A 245 12.08 5.37 7.37
CA ASP A 245 12.34 6.82 7.39
C ASP A 245 12.80 7.36 6.02
N THR A 246 13.39 6.51 5.15
CA THR A 246 13.96 6.87 3.84
C THR A 246 12.92 6.82 2.73
#